data_AF-A0A914LE31-F1
#
_entry.id   AF-A0A914LE31-F1
#
_cell.length_a   1.000
_cell.length_b   1.000
_cell.length_c   1.000
_cell.angle_alpha   90.00
_cell.angle_beta   90.00
_cell.angle_gamma   90.00
#
_symmetry.space_group_name_H-M   'P 1'
#
loop_
_entity.id
_entity.type
_entity.pdbx_description
1 polymer ?
#
loop_
_entity_poly.entity_id
_entity_poly.type
_entity_poly.pdbx_seq_one_letter_code
_entity_poly.pdbx_strand_id
1 'polypeptide(L)'
;MTEIIKNWIPWSHQNNEKPAPKGIAKFVLSGSHRLGAATIKSDIDGVILVPRKTYWQTHFEKDFFGNFDCISKKCVDREIKNNSEDDVKEENESLFCKLCENPHIENLRKIYGRVPIIRLKYAGFQFDLSFATLEEELLNKLFKDENSLNVKNLDEAIEKFREKMPDTFFKADNATILRWRLNTRLGMIFALSGVRSTLRFIELLDRNIAKFKLAYITVKLWARNHFIYGGNFGFLNGSSLTVLVSKIVIENPNNSLISIIMELFEYLVEWFDLKSDEEKIIMVENPKDYENSRKVVDWNLNRELKQREEHFKNLLGEGYEKHSKVVWPIILPGFPTQNSGFNINSSTGLIMKNEMENGNAFH
;
A
#
# COMPACT_ATOMS: atom_id res chain seq x y z
N MET A 1 8.23 -15.30 13.29
CA MET A 1 8.40 -14.20 12.30
C MET A 1 8.75 -12.86 12.94
N THR A 2 7.99 -12.37 13.93
CA THR A 2 8.29 -11.10 14.61
C THR A 2 9.70 -11.07 15.21
N GLU A 3 10.16 -12.20 15.75
CA GLU A 3 11.52 -12.35 16.25
C GLU A 3 12.57 -12.28 15.13
N ILE A 4 12.30 -12.85 13.96
CA ILE A 4 13.17 -12.73 12.77
C ILE A 4 13.33 -11.26 12.41
N ILE A 5 12.22 -10.52 12.31
CA ILE A 5 12.25 -9.09 11.95
C ILE A 5 12.99 -8.28 13.03
N LYS A 6 12.70 -8.53 14.33
CA LYS A 6 13.35 -7.81 15.44
C LYS A 6 14.86 -8.07 15.52
N ASN A 7 15.29 -9.28 15.21
CA ASN A 7 16.68 -9.69 15.24
C ASN A 7 17.40 -9.47 13.90
N TRP A 8 16.67 -9.15 12.84
CA TRP A 8 17.24 -8.88 11.53
C TRP A 8 18.01 -7.56 11.55
N ILE A 9 19.27 -7.64 11.13
CA ILE A 9 20.16 -6.49 10.98
C ILE A 9 20.46 -6.38 9.48
N PRO A 10 19.96 -5.33 8.81
CA PRO A 10 20.24 -5.12 7.39
C PRO A 10 21.75 -5.08 7.13
N TRP A 11 22.18 -5.56 5.97
CA TRP A 11 23.59 -5.53 5.56
C TRP A 11 24.17 -4.13 5.66
N SER A 12 23.40 -3.11 5.26
CA SER A 12 23.80 -1.70 5.40
C SER A 12 24.12 -1.24 6.83
N HIS A 13 23.71 -1.99 7.84
CA HIS A 13 23.90 -1.68 9.26
C HIS A 13 25.01 -2.50 9.92
N GLN A 14 25.53 -3.51 9.24
CA GLN A 14 26.62 -4.36 9.71
C GLN A 14 27.94 -3.59 9.56
N ASN A 15 28.48 -3.06 10.66
CA ASN A 15 29.82 -2.46 10.71
C ASN A 15 30.77 -3.44 11.40
N ASN A 16 31.97 -3.62 10.85
CA ASN A 16 33.01 -4.47 11.45
C ASN A 16 33.60 -3.92 12.77
N GLU A 17 33.36 -2.64 13.09
CA GLU A 17 33.99 -1.96 14.24
C GLU A 17 33.08 -1.82 15.47
N LYS A 18 31.76 -1.97 15.34
CA LYS A 18 30.81 -1.91 16.47
C LYS A 18 29.64 -2.87 16.26
N PRO A 19 29.21 -3.62 17.29
CA PRO A 19 28.05 -4.49 17.19
C PRO A 19 26.82 -3.65 16.86
N ALA A 20 26.13 -4.02 15.79
CA ALA A 20 24.90 -3.36 15.39
C ALA A 20 23.81 -3.57 16.47
N PRO A 21 23.07 -2.52 16.86
CA PRO A 21 22.05 -2.66 17.89
C PRO A 21 20.97 -3.68 17.47
N LYS A 22 20.53 -4.53 18.40
CA LYS A 22 19.36 -5.39 18.17
C LYS A 22 18.08 -4.53 18.18
N GLY A 23 17.04 -4.95 17.45
CA GLY A 23 15.76 -4.22 17.43
C GLY A 23 15.74 -2.96 16.54
N ILE A 24 16.69 -2.86 15.62
CA ILE A 24 16.77 -1.79 14.61
C ILE A 24 15.52 -1.75 13.73
N ALA A 25 15.03 -2.92 13.29
CA ALA A 25 13.87 -3.00 12.42
C ALA A 25 12.57 -3.06 13.24
N LYS A 26 11.60 -2.23 12.84
CA LYS A 26 10.29 -2.12 13.50
C LYS A 26 9.18 -2.46 12.52
N PHE A 27 8.33 -3.40 12.89
CA PHE A 27 7.16 -3.77 12.08
C PHE A 27 5.95 -2.94 12.49
N VAL A 28 5.33 -2.29 11.51
CA VAL A 28 4.15 -1.45 11.69
C VAL A 28 2.98 -2.02 10.92
N LEU A 29 1.94 -2.42 11.65
CA LEU A 29 0.69 -2.89 11.05
C LEU A 29 -0.01 -1.77 10.27
N SER A 30 -0.73 -2.16 9.22
CA SER A 30 -1.56 -1.30 8.39
C SER A 30 -2.86 -2.01 8.02
N GLY A 31 -3.70 -1.35 7.22
CA GLY A 31 -4.84 -1.96 6.56
C GLY A 31 -5.91 -2.48 7.52
N SER A 32 -6.61 -3.55 7.11
CA SER A 32 -7.80 -4.03 7.83
C SER A 32 -7.51 -4.52 9.25
N HIS A 33 -6.32 -5.06 9.50
CA HIS A 33 -5.92 -5.50 10.84
C HIS A 33 -5.76 -4.34 11.80
N ARG A 34 -5.11 -3.25 11.38
CA ARG A 34 -4.96 -2.06 12.22
C ARG A 34 -6.26 -1.29 12.41
N LEU A 35 -7.14 -1.27 11.40
CA LEU A 35 -8.51 -0.74 11.54
C LEU A 35 -9.37 -1.58 12.49
N GLY A 36 -8.95 -2.80 12.84
CA GLY A 36 -9.75 -3.75 13.60
C GLY A 36 -10.98 -4.25 12.83
N ALA A 37 -10.91 -4.25 11.50
CA ALA A 37 -11.96 -4.68 10.57
C ALA A 37 -11.51 -5.90 9.73
N ALA A 38 -10.45 -6.59 10.17
CA ALA A 38 -9.95 -7.79 9.52
C ALA A 38 -10.90 -8.97 9.70
N THR A 39 -10.95 -9.81 8.67
CA THR A 39 -11.67 -11.11 8.68
C THR A 39 -10.64 -12.23 8.69
N ILE A 40 -11.06 -13.49 8.94
CA ILE A 40 -10.14 -14.64 8.85
C ILE A 40 -9.48 -14.82 7.47
N LYS A 41 -10.10 -14.27 6.41
CA LYS A 41 -9.58 -14.23 5.04
C LYS A 41 -8.84 -12.93 4.70
N SER A 42 -8.54 -12.08 5.68
CA SER A 42 -7.72 -10.89 5.47
C SER A 42 -6.24 -11.25 5.50
N ASP A 43 -5.47 -10.62 4.63
CA ASP A 43 -4.02 -10.50 4.71
C ASP A 43 -3.62 -9.50 5.79
N ILE A 44 -2.45 -9.73 6.36
CA ILE A 44 -1.81 -8.83 7.31
C ILE A 44 -0.83 -7.95 6.56
N ASP A 45 -1.23 -6.70 6.36
CA ASP A 45 -0.38 -5.66 5.79
C ASP A 45 0.54 -5.06 6.85
N GLY A 46 1.82 -4.89 6.52
CA GLY A 46 2.66 -4.06 7.35
C GLY A 46 3.91 -3.54 6.66
N VAL A 47 4.48 -2.51 7.28
CA VAL A 47 5.70 -1.84 6.83
C VAL A 47 6.81 -2.15 7.82
N ILE A 48 7.94 -2.62 7.30
CA ILE A 48 9.17 -2.77 8.07
C ILE A 48 9.94 -1.47 7.95
N LEU A 49 10.10 -0.80 9.09
CA LEU A 49 10.81 0.46 9.22
C LEU A 49 12.21 0.20 9.75
N VAL A 50 13.21 0.72 9.04
CA VAL A 50 14.62 0.56 9.39
C VAL A 50 15.29 1.94 9.41
N PRO A 51 16.13 2.26 10.42
CA PRO A 51 16.91 3.49 10.41
C PRO A 51 17.84 3.52 9.21
N ARG A 52 18.24 4.72 8.84
CA ARG A 52 19.06 4.95 7.66
C ARG A 52 20.37 5.58 8.08
N LYS A 53 21.50 4.95 7.70
CA LYS A 53 22.84 5.53 7.92
C LYS A 53 23.19 6.64 6.91
N THR A 54 22.92 6.46 5.60
CA THR A 54 23.22 7.47 4.56
C THR A 54 22.16 7.54 3.44
N TYR A 55 22.02 8.71 2.79
CA TYR A 55 20.96 8.94 1.81
C TYR A 55 21.19 8.19 0.47
N TRP A 56 22.41 8.06 -0.01
CA TRP A 56 22.65 7.53 -1.36
C TRP A 56 22.95 6.03 -1.43
N GLN A 57 23.01 5.32 -0.30
CA GLN A 57 23.46 3.92 -0.21
C GLN A 57 22.43 2.96 0.40
N THR A 58 21.14 3.31 0.48
CA THR A 58 20.12 2.31 0.81
C THR A 58 20.04 1.29 -0.33
N HIS A 59 20.70 0.17 -0.14
CA HIS A 59 20.58 -0.99 -1.01
C HIS A 59 19.31 -1.75 -0.62
N PHE A 60 18.14 -1.12 -0.77
CA PHE A 60 16.83 -1.76 -0.53
C PHE A 60 16.78 -3.18 -1.08
N GLU A 61 17.29 -3.34 -2.29
CA GLU A 61 17.28 -4.58 -3.04
C GLU A 61 18.22 -5.63 -2.43
N LYS A 62 19.31 -5.21 -1.80
CA LYS A 62 20.20 -6.11 -1.06
C LYS A 62 19.66 -6.40 0.35
N ASP A 63 19.21 -5.38 1.07
CA ASP A 63 18.74 -5.51 2.46
C ASP A 63 17.38 -6.23 2.53
N PHE A 64 16.39 -5.80 1.75
CA PHE A 64 15.03 -6.32 1.84
C PHE A 64 14.86 -7.59 1.01
N PHE A 65 15.12 -7.54 -0.29
CA PHE A 65 14.90 -8.66 -1.20
C PHE A 65 16.07 -9.62 -1.33
N GLY A 66 17.31 -9.14 -1.24
CA GLY A 66 18.50 -9.88 -1.64
C GLY A 66 18.52 -10.27 -3.12
N ASN A 67 19.66 -10.76 -3.59
CA ASN A 67 19.84 -11.27 -4.95
C ASN A 67 19.47 -12.75 -5.11
N PHE A 68 19.14 -13.42 -4.00
CA PHE A 68 19.00 -14.87 -3.92
C PHE A 68 17.54 -15.28 -4.04
N ASP A 69 17.30 -16.49 -4.53
CA ASP A 69 16.00 -17.14 -4.54
C ASP A 69 15.85 -18.13 -3.39
N CYS A 70 14.60 -18.38 -3.01
CA CYS A 70 14.28 -19.37 -1.99
C CYS A 70 13.92 -20.70 -2.65
N ILE A 71 14.82 -21.68 -2.58
CA ILE A 71 14.61 -23.03 -3.13
C ILE A 71 14.74 -24.03 -1.98
N SER A 72 13.68 -24.80 -1.72
CA SER A 72 13.69 -25.83 -0.68
C SER A 72 14.24 -25.34 0.68
N LYS A 73 13.82 -24.14 1.10
CA LYS A 73 14.24 -23.50 2.37
C LYS A 73 15.71 -23.13 2.46
N LYS A 74 16.37 -23.01 1.32
CA LYS A 74 17.74 -22.51 1.19
C LYS A 74 17.75 -21.29 0.29
N CYS A 75 18.49 -20.26 0.68
CA CYS A 75 18.78 -19.15 -0.21
C CYS A 75 19.86 -19.57 -1.20
N VAL A 76 19.55 -19.45 -2.49
CA VAL A 76 20.42 -19.87 -3.60
C VAL A 76 20.63 -18.70 -4.55
N ASP A 77 21.88 -18.43 -4.89
CA ASP A 77 22.23 -17.43 -5.90
C ASP A 77 21.92 -17.98 -7.29
N ARG A 78 21.21 -17.21 -8.13
CA ARG A 78 20.93 -17.59 -9.52
C ARG A 78 22.08 -17.25 -10.47
N GLU A 79 22.96 -16.32 -10.12
CA GLU A 79 24.00 -15.79 -11.02
C GLU A 79 25.27 -16.66 -11.04
N ILE A 80 25.50 -17.50 -10.01
CA ILE A 80 26.60 -18.46 -9.96
C ILE A 80 26.20 -19.72 -10.73
N LYS A 81 26.23 -19.65 -12.06
CA LYS A 81 26.17 -20.83 -12.93
C LYS A 81 27.43 -21.13 -13.71
N ASN A 82 28.50 -20.33 -13.63
CA ASN A 82 29.77 -20.66 -14.27
C ASN A 82 30.98 -20.16 -13.45
N ASN A 83 31.82 -21.12 -13.06
CA ASN A 83 33.23 -21.00 -12.68
C ASN A 83 33.59 -20.29 -11.37
N SER A 84 33.81 -21.08 -10.31
CA SER A 84 35.13 -21.35 -9.72
C SER A 84 34.98 -21.84 -8.27
N GLU A 85 35.84 -22.78 -7.88
CA GLU A 85 35.83 -23.46 -6.56
C GLU A 85 36.36 -22.60 -5.40
N ASP A 86 36.50 -21.28 -5.56
CA ASP A 86 37.07 -20.38 -4.54
C ASP A 86 36.24 -19.10 -4.29
N ASP A 87 34.92 -19.14 -4.47
CA ASP A 87 34.06 -17.99 -4.16
C ASP A 87 33.58 -18.00 -2.70
N VAL A 88 33.99 -16.95 -1.98
CA VAL A 88 33.55 -16.61 -0.63
C VAL A 88 32.03 -16.75 -0.54
N LYS A 89 31.54 -17.60 0.37
CA LYS A 89 30.14 -17.60 0.81
C LYS A 89 29.82 -16.22 1.38
N GLU A 90 29.39 -15.27 0.56
CA GLU A 90 28.68 -14.08 1.06
C GLU A 90 27.40 -14.61 1.73
N GLU A 91 27.42 -14.72 3.07
CA GLU A 91 26.20 -14.97 3.84
C GLU A 91 25.23 -13.83 3.54
N ASN A 92 24.15 -14.14 2.81
CA ASN A 92 23.20 -13.12 2.42
C ASN A 92 22.27 -12.78 3.59
N GLU A 93 22.54 -11.64 4.21
CA GLU A 93 21.82 -11.11 5.37
C GLU A 93 20.51 -10.38 5.02
N SER A 94 19.99 -10.56 3.80
CA SER A 94 18.70 -9.98 3.41
C SER A 94 17.54 -10.54 4.23
N LEU A 95 16.52 -9.72 4.44
CA LEU A 95 15.30 -10.16 5.13
C LEU A 95 14.67 -11.34 4.40
N PHE A 96 14.60 -11.30 3.06
CA PHE A 96 14.07 -12.40 2.26
C PHE A 96 14.77 -13.73 2.56
N CYS A 97 16.11 -13.75 2.67
CA CYS A 97 16.84 -14.96 2.99
C CYS A 97 16.61 -15.45 4.42
N LYS A 98 16.62 -14.55 5.40
CA LYS A 98 16.29 -14.91 6.78
C LYS A 98 14.87 -15.47 6.91
N LEU A 99 13.93 -15.01 6.08
CA LEU A 99 12.58 -15.57 5.99
C LEU A 99 12.55 -16.92 5.26
N CYS A 100 13.38 -17.10 4.23
CA CYS A 100 13.46 -18.35 3.46
C CYS A 100 13.90 -19.53 4.34
N GLU A 101 14.92 -19.31 5.16
CA GLU A 101 15.53 -20.32 6.04
C GLU A 101 14.61 -20.74 7.19
N ASN A 102 13.52 -20.01 7.44
CA ASN A 102 12.56 -20.39 8.48
C ASN A 102 11.62 -21.53 8.01
N PRO A 103 11.54 -22.64 8.75
CA PRO A 103 10.73 -23.80 8.36
C PRO A 103 9.22 -23.53 8.42
N HIS A 104 8.76 -22.57 9.24
CA HIS A 104 7.33 -22.26 9.42
C HIS A 104 6.79 -21.24 8.43
N ILE A 105 7.64 -20.68 7.57
CA ILE A 105 7.21 -19.77 6.51
C ILE A 105 6.74 -20.61 5.31
N GLU A 106 5.75 -20.15 4.57
CA GLU A 106 5.22 -20.82 3.39
C GLU A 106 5.00 -19.80 2.28
N ASN A 107 4.97 -20.24 1.02
CA ASN A 107 4.63 -19.39 -0.13
C ASN A 107 5.41 -18.05 -0.20
N LEU A 108 6.67 -18.04 0.23
CA LEU A 108 7.53 -16.86 0.24
C LEU A 108 7.84 -16.43 -1.19
N ARG A 109 7.57 -15.16 -1.52
CA ARG A 109 7.85 -14.58 -2.85
C ARG A 109 8.07 -13.08 -2.80
N LYS A 110 8.86 -12.60 -3.75
CA LYS A 110 9.10 -11.16 -4.00
C LYS A 110 8.07 -10.65 -5.02
N ILE A 111 7.54 -9.45 -4.81
CA ILE A 111 6.63 -8.78 -5.74
C ILE A 111 7.17 -7.38 -6.02
N TYR A 112 7.61 -7.17 -7.26
CA TYR A 112 8.18 -5.92 -7.76
C TYR A 112 7.07 -5.02 -8.34
N GLY A 113 6.18 -4.55 -7.47
CA GLY A 113 5.10 -3.62 -7.84
C GLY A 113 5.47 -2.15 -7.61
N ARG A 114 4.46 -1.27 -7.70
CA ARG A 114 4.57 0.15 -7.29
C ARG A 114 5.05 0.30 -5.85
N VAL A 115 4.57 -0.58 -4.98
CA VAL A 115 5.12 -0.81 -3.64
C VAL A 115 5.75 -2.19 -3.69
N PRO A 116 7.09 -2.31 -3.59
CA PRO A 116 7.72 -3.61 -3.55
C PRO A 116 7.39 -4.31 -2.22
N ILE A 117 6.97 -5.57 -2.30
CA ILE A 117 6.55 -6.35 -1.13
C ILE A 117 7.15 -7.76 -1.12
N ILE A 118 7.43 -8.27 0.07
CA ILE A 118 7.63 -9.70 0.33
C ILE A 118 6.28 -10.25 0.78
N ARG A 119 5.73 -11.19 0.02
CA ARG A 119 4.53 -11.92 0.41
C ARG A 119 4.91 -13.29 0.92
N LEU A 120 4.29 -13.69 2.03
CA LEU A 120 4.49 -15.00 2.63
C LEU A 120 3.24 -15.47 3.38
N LYS A 121 3.24 -16.74 3.78
CA LYS A 121 2.34 -17.27 4.80
C LYS A 121 3.12 -17.68 6.04
N TYR A 122 2.56 -17.39 7.21
CA TYR A 122 3.13 -17.79 8.49
C TYR A 122 1.99 -18.09 9.47
N ALA A 123 2.02 -19.26 10.10
CA ALA A 123 0.97 -19.72 11.01
C ALA A 123 -0.46 -19.65 10.40
N GLY A 124 -0.59 -19.96 9.10
CA GLY A 124 -1.87 -19.93 8.39
C GLY A 124 -2.31 -18.55 7.87
N PHE A 125 -1.67 -17.46 8.29
CA PHE A 125 -2.00 -16.11 7.85
C PHE A 125 -1.11 -15.66 6.69
N GLN A 126 -1.69 -14.96 5.71
CA GLN A 126 -0.93 -14.30 4.65
C GLN A 126 -0.41 -12.95 5.15
N PHE A 127 0.86 -12.68 4.90
CA PHE A 127 1.52 -11.42 5.22
C PHE A 127 2.03 -10.75 3.95
N ASP A 128 1.73 -9.46 3.83
CA ASP A 128 2.25 -8.58 2.80
C ASP A 128 3.16 -7.56 3.50
N LEU A 129 4.46 -7.82 3.43
CA LEU A 129 5.49 -7.00 4.05
C LEU A 129 6.02 -6.02 3.02
N SER A 130 5.90 -4.73 3.30
CA SER A 130 6.61 -3.66 2.59
C SER A 130 7.76 -3.14 3.45
N PHE A 131 8.58 -2.26 2.91
CA PHE A 131 9.73 -1.72 3.64
C PHE A 131 9.96 -0.25 3.33
N ALA A 132 10.40 0.49 4.35
CA ALA A 132 10.80 1.88 4.23
C ALA A 132 11.97 2.18 5.17
N THR A 133 12.91 3.01 4.71
CA THR A 133 13.99 3.52 5.54
C THR A 133 13.71 4.95 5.98
N LEU A 134 13.88 5.25 7.26
CA LEU A 134 13.70 6.59 7.82
C LEU A 134 14.96 7.01 8.57
N GLU A 135 15.11 8.30 8.85
CA GLU A 135 16.21 8.76 9.72
C GLU A 135 16.05 8.19 11.12
N GLU A 136 17.18 7.90 11.77
CA GLU A 136 17.18 7.30 13.11
C GLU A 136 16.47 8.19 14.12
N GLU A 137 16.68 9.51 14.06
CA GLU A 137 15.96 10.48 14.90
C GLU A 137 14.43 10.41 14.70
N LEU A 138 13.98 10.29 13.45
CA LEU A 138 12.55 10.18 13.13
C LEU A 138 11.95 8.88 13.62
N LEU A 139 12.66 7.75 13.49
CA LEU A 139 12.20 6.49 14.04
C LEU A 139 12.18 6.51 15.57
N ASN A 140 13.19 7.08 16.19
CA ASN A 140 13.20 7.23 17.64
C ASN A 140 12.02 8.10 18.10
N LYS A 141 11.66 9.15 17.35
CA LYS A 141 10.46 9.96 17.59
C LYS A 141 9.16 9.18 17.36
N LEU A 142 9.06 8.40 16.28
CA LEU A 142 7.86 7.62 15.92
C LEU A 142 7.56 6.49 16.91
N PHE A 143 8.56 6.04 17.67
CA PHE A 143 8.47 4.89 18.57
C PHE A 143 9.02 5.18 19.97
N LYS A 144 9.01 6.45 20.39
CA LYS A 144 9.48 6.86 21.71
C LYS A 144 8.54 6.33 22.81
N ASP A 145 7.24 6.31 22.53
CA ASP A 145 6.18 5.86 23.42
C ASP A 145 5.23 4.91 22.66
N GLU A 146 4.53 4.00 23.35
CA GLU A 146 3.62 3.04 22.70
C GLU A 146 2.51 3.70 21.86
N ASN A 147 2.21 4.98 22.11
CA ASN A 147 1.21 5.80 21.40
C ASN A 147 1.80 6.85 20.43
N SER A 148 3.11 6.85 20.16
CA SER A 148 3.74 7.95 19.38
C SER A 148 3.50 7.90 17.87
N LEU A 149 2.96 6.80 17.34
CA LEU A 149 2.69 6.68 15.90
C LEU A 149 1.32 7.29 15.54
N ASN A 150 1.32 8.56 15.10
CA ASN A 150 0.15 9.33 14.67
C ASN A 150 0.33 9.93 13.26
N VAL A 151 -0.75 10.51 12.70
CA VAL A 151 -0.74 11.11 11.35
C VAL A 151 0.31 12.22 11.23
N LYS A 152 0.39 13.12 12.22
CA LYS A 152 1.33 14.26 12.19
C LYS A 152 2.79 13.81 12.10
N ASN A 153 3.19 12.81 12.90
CA ASN A 153 4.57 12.33 12.88
C ASN A 153 4.91 11.56 11.61
N LEU A 154 3.93 10.85 11.01
CA LEU A 154 4.13 10.24 9.69
C LEU A 154 4.21 11.28 8.58
N ASP A 155 3.36 12.31 8.59
CA ASP A 155 3.39 13.38 7.59
C ASP A 155 4.75 14.12 7.63
N GLU A 156 5.29 14.42 8.83
CA GLU A 156 6.64 14.97 8.98
C GLU A 156 7.72 14.02 8.45
N ALA A 157 7.61 12.71 8.73
CA ALA A 157 8.57 11.72 8.27
C ALA A 157 8.56 11.56 6.75
N ILE A 158 7.37 11.57 6.14
CA ILE A 158 7.18 11.53 4.69
C ILE A 158 7.73 12.80 4.05
N GLU A 159 7.47 13.97 4.62
CA GLU A 159 7.98 15.24 4.07
C GLU A 159 9.51 15.28 4.10
N LYS A 160 10.13 14.98 5.23
CA LYS A 160 11.61 14.92 5.34
C LYS A 160 12.22 13.89 4.40
N PHE A 161 11.53 12.77 4.19
CA PHE A 161 11.97 11.76 3.22
C PHE A 161 11.86 12.30 1.77
N ARG A 162 10.82 13.09 1.48
CA ARG A 162 10.53 13.68 0.17
C ARG A 162 11.42 14.89 -0.15
N GLU A 163 11.74 15.77 0.80
CA GLU A 163 12.63 16.95 0.60
C GLU A 163 14.00 16.57 0.05
N LYS A 164 14.46 15.38 0.41
CA LYS A 164 15.74 14.85 -0.06
C LYS A 164 15.64 14.22 -1.47
N MET A 165 14.45 14.11 -2.04
CA MET A 165 14.22 13.68 -3.42
C MET A 165 14.14 14.91 -4.35
N PRO A 166 14.96 14.98 -5.41
CA PRO A 166 14.82 16.02 -6.42
C PRO A 166 13.44 15.98 -7.09
N ASP A 167 12.83 17.14 -7.35
CA ASP A 167 11.51 17.21 -8.00
C ASP A 167 11.46 16.60 -9.41
N THR A 168 12.62 16.51 -10.08
CA THR A 168 12.78 15.79 -11.35
C THR A 168 12.46 14.30 -11.23
N PHE A 169 12.48 13.73 -10.02
CA PHE A 169 12.18 12.32 -9.74
C PHE A 169 10.70 11.98 -10.00
N PHE A 170 9.82 12.98 -9.92
CA PHE A 170 8.39 12.84 -10.17
C PHE A 170 7.98 13.22 -11.61
N LYS A 171 8.94 13.67 -12.43
CA LYS A 171 8.74 14.19 -13.80
C LYS A 171 9.41 13.35 -14.90
N ALA A 172 10.20 12.32 -14.57
CA ALA A 172 11.13 11.72 -15.54
C ALA A 172 10.55 10.58 -16.39
N ASP A 173 10.62 10.77 -17.72
CA ASP A 173 10.35 9.80 -18.80
C ASP A 173 11.58 8.95 -19.22
N ASN A 174 12.74 9.05 -18.54
CA ASN A 174 13.98 8.42 -19.04
C ASN A 174 14.30 7.03 -18.42
N ALA A 175 14.48 6.04 -19.30
CA ALA A 175 15.05 4.71 -19.04
C ALA A 175 16.56 4.83 -18.65
N THR A 176 17.22 4.00 -17.83
CA THR A 176 17.11 2.54 -17.70
C THR A 176 17.62 2.02 -16.33
N ILE A 177 18.21 2.86 -15.45
CA ILE A 177 18.69 2.44 -14.09
C ILE A 177 18.21 3.39 -12.98
N LEU A 178 18.17 4.70 -13.26
CA LEU A 178 17.60 5.69 -12.35
C LEU A 178 16.13 5.36 -12.07
N ARG A 179 15.32 5.08 -13.10
CA ARG A 179 13.88 4.76 -12.97
C ARG A 179 13.57 3.68 -11.93
N TRP A 180 14.39 2.63 -11.84
CA TRP A 180 14.12 1.57 -10.87
C TRP A 180 14.45 2.00 -9.43
N ARG A 181 15.63 2.60 -9.20
CA ARG A 181 15.96 3.20 -7.88
C ARG A 181 14.98 4.29 -7.47
N LEU A 182 14.41 5.01 -8.44
CA LEU A 182 13.35 5.99 -8.25
C LEU A 182 12.05 5.32 -7.82
N ASN A 183 11.58 4.32 -8.57
CA ASN A 183 10.37 3.56 -8.27
C ASN A 183 10.42 2.91 -6.88
N THR A 184 11.56 2.35 -6.49
CA THR A 184 11.73 1.75 -5.17
C THR A 184 11.56 2.76 -4.03
N ARG A 185 12.13 3.97 -4.16
CA ARG A 185 11.99 5.03 -3.15
C ARG A 185 10.58 5.62 -3.09
N LEU A 186 9.94 5.78 -4.25
CA LEU A 186 8.51 6.13 -4.31
C LEU A 186 7.67 5.05 -3.64
N GLY A 187 8.01 3.77 -3.83
CA GLY A 187 7.40 2.63 -3.16
C GLY A 187 7.48 2.73 -1.63
N MET A 188 8.61 3.19 -1.07
CA MET A 188 8.73 3.44 0.37
C MET A 188 7.79 4.55 0.86
N ILE A 189 7.68 5.65 0.10
CA ILE A 189 6.72 6.73 0.40
C ILE A 189 5.28 6.19 0.37
N PHE A 190 4.94 5.39 -0.64
CA PHE A 190 3.61 4.79 -0.76
C PHE A 190 3.32 3.78 0.36
N ALA A 191 4.32 3.01 0.81
CA ALA A 191 4.20 2.13 1.97
C ALA A 191 3.87 2.91 3.25
N LEU A 192 4.60 4.01 3.51
CA LEU A 192 4.32 4.92 4.63
C LEU A 192 2.94 5.57 4.50
N SER A 193 2.55 5.98 3.29
CA SER A 193 1.23 6.55 3.00
C SER A 193 0.09 5.58 3.32
N GLY A 194 0.28 4.28 3.12
CA GLY A 194 -0.70 3.25 3.51
C GLY A 194 -0.93 3.21 5.03
N VAL A 195 0.14 3.28 5.83
CA VAL A 195 0.05 3.36 7.30
C VAL A 195 -0.63 4.67 7.72
N ARG A 196 -0.20 5.79 7.13
CA ARG A 196 -0.78 7.11 7.37
C ARG A 196 -2.27 7.15 7.08
N SER A 197 -2.70 6.61 5.94
CA SER A 197 -4.11 6.53 5.55
C SER A 197 -4.91 5.76 6.60
N THR A 198 -4.38 4.63 7.07
CA THR A 198 -5.02 3.81 8.10
C THR A 198 -5.18 4.58 9.42
N LEU A 199 -4.15 5.29 9.87
CA LEU A 199 -4.24 6.15 11.05
C LEU A 199 -5.26 7.27 10.87
N ARG A 200 -5.31 7.86 9.68
CA ARG A 200 -6.25 8.94 9.40
C ARG A 200 -7.70 8.46 9.44
N PHE A 201 -8.00 7.28 8.93
CA PHE A 201 -9.32 6.68 9.09
C PHE A 201 -9.67 6.46 10.57
N ILE A 202 -8.72 5.99 11.39
CA ILE A 202 -8.96 5.82 12.84
C ILE A 202 -9.30 7.18 13.49
N GLU A 203 -8.55 8.24 13.17
CA GLU A 203 -8.83 9.60 13.69
C GLU A 203 -10.20 10.12 13.23
N LEU A 204 -10.54 9.96 11.94
CA LEU A 204 -11.82 10.42 11.38
C LEU A 204 -13.02 9.65 11.93
N LEU A 205 -12.83 8.38 12.26
CA LEU A 205 -13.89 7.47 12.70
C LEU A 205 -13.92 7.27 14.22
N ASP A 206 -13.13 7.99 15.01
CA ASP A 206 -12.93 7.72 16.45
C ASP A 206 -14.25 7.47 17.20
N ARG A 207 -15.27 8.31 16.96
CA ARG A 207 -16.59 8.18 17.60
C ARG A 207 -17.51 7.10 17.01
N ASN A 208 -17.23 6.63 15.79
CA ASN A 208 -18.07 5.72 15.02
C ASN A 208 -17.33 4.45 14.55
N ILE A 209 -16.17 4.13 15.12
CA ILE A 209 -15.31 3.04 14.63
C ILE A 209 -16.00 1.68 14.71
N ALA A 210 -16.84 1.45 15.72
CA ALA A 210 -17.63 0.22 15.85
C ALA A 210 -18.67 0.10 14.72
N LYS A 211 -19.37 1.19 14.41
CA LYS A 211 -20.34 1.27 13.30
C LYS A 211 -19.65 1.04 11.96
N PHE A 212 -18.52 1.69 11.74
CA PHE A 212 -17.68 1.48 10.56
C PHE A 212 -17.26 0.00 10.42
N LYS A 213 -16.76 -0.63 11.49
CA LYS A 213 -16.32 -2.04 11.44
C LYS A 213 -17.44 -2.97 11.02
N LEU A 214 -18.64 -2.80 11.59
CA LEU A 214 -19.81 -3.60 11.23
C LEU A 214 -20.22 -3.36 9.77
N ALA A 215 -20.35 -2.10 9.35
CA ALA A 215 -20.70 -1.76 7.97
C ALA A 215 -19.67 -2.31 6.97
N TYR A 216 -18.38 -2.12 7.25
CA TYR A 216 -17.28 -2.59 6.41
C TYR A 216 -17.29 -4.11 6.27
N ILE A 217 -17.45 -4.86 7.36
CA ILE A 217 -17.49 -6.32 7.30
C ILE A 217 -18.72 -6.79 6.52
N THR A 218 -19.89 -6.20 6.76
CA THR A 218 -21.12 -6.53 6.03
C THR A 218 -20.96 -6.29 4.52
N VAL A 219 -20.52 -5.10 4.13
CA VAL A 219 -20.31 -4.73 2.72
C VAL A 219 -19.21 -5.60 2.09
N LYS A 220 -18.14 -5.90 2.81
CA LYS A 220 -17.06 -6.79 2.32
C LYS A 220 -17.54 -8.22 2.09
N LEU A 221 -18.38 -8.75 2.97
CA LEU A 221 -18.97 -10.08 2.81
C LEU A 221 -19.95 -10.10 1.63
N TRP A 222 -20.82 -9.09 1.54
CA TRP A 222 -21.73 -8.90 0.42
C TRP A 222 -20.97 -8.82 -0.92
N ALA A 223 -19.99 -7.92 -1.04
CA ALA A 223 -19.20 -7.76 -2.26
C ALA A 223 -18.47 -9.05 -2.69
N ARG A 224 -18.04 -9.87 -1.72
CA ARG A 224 -17.45 -11.19 -2.01
C ARG A 224 -18.48 -12.19 -2.51
N ASN A 225 -19.67 -12.24 -1.91
CA ASN A 225 -20.74 -13.14 -2.31
C ASN A 225 -21.33 -12.77 -3.69
N HIS A 226 -21.24 -11.49 -4.06
CA HIS A 226 -21.68 -10.95 -5.35
C HIS A 226 -20.53 -10.86 -6.37
N PHE A 227 -19.36 -11.45 -6.09
CA PHE A 227 -18.20 -11.52 -7.00
C PHE A 227 -17.65 -10.16 -7.48
N ILE A 228 -17.91 -9.08 -6.75
CA ILE A 228 -17.41 -7.72 -7.01
C ILE A 228 -16.33 -7.28 -6.00
N TYR A 229 -15.62 -8.25 -5.41
CA TYR A 229 -14.47 -8.01 -4.53
C TYR A 229 -13.21 -8.64 -5.13
N GLY A 230 -12.26 -7.81 -5.59
CA GLY A 230 -11.01 -8.26 -6.19
C GLY A 230 -10.31 -7.19 -7.04
N GLY A 231 -9.46 -6.38 -6.42
CA GLY A 231 -8.76 -5.27 -7.09
C GLY A 231 -7.95 -5.64 -8.33
N ASN A 232 -7.36 -6.84 -8.35
CA ASN A 232 -6.61 -7.33 -9.52
C ASN A 232 -7.49 -7.61 -10.75
N PHE A 233 -8.80 -7.79 -10.53
CA PHE A 233 -9.78 -8.06 -11.58
C PHE A 233 -10.60 -6.82 -11.95
N GLY A 234 -10.22 -5.63 -11.45
CA GLY A 234 -10.93 -4.39 -11.70
C GLY A 234 -12.16 -4.16 -10.83
N PHE A 235 -12.28 -4.87 -9.71
CA PHE A 235 -13.37 -4.68 -8.74
C PHE A 235 -12.88 -3.97 -7.46
N LEU A 236 -13.80 -3.73 -6.51
CA LEU A 236 -13.46 -3.12 -5.22
C LEU A 236 -12.44 -3.97 -4.45
N ASN A 237 -11.56 -3.29 -3.72
CA ASN A 237 -10.62 -3.92 -2.80
C ASN A 237 -10.81 -3.39 -1.37
N GLY A 238 -10.03 -3.91 -0.43
CA GLY A 238 -10.14 -3.54 0.98
C GLY A 238 -9.99 -2.03 1.21
N SER A 239 -9.06 -1.38 0.50
CA SER A 239 -8.83 0.06 0.60
C SER A 239 -9.98 0.88 0.00
N SER A 240 -10.53 0.44 -1.13
CA SER A 240 -11.71 1.07 -1.76
C SER A 240 -12.91 1.03 -0.83
N LEU A 241 -13.21 -0.14 -0.26
CA LEU A 241 -14.31 -0.28 0.71
C LEU A 241 -14.10 0.58 1.97
N THR A 242 -12.85 0.71 2.44
CA THR A 242 -12.55 1.57 3.59
C THR A 242 -12.93 3.02 3.29
N VAL A 243 -12.55 3.57 2.14
CA VAL A 243 -12.91 4.96 1.75
C VAL A 243 -14.43 5.10 1.68
N LEU A 244 -15.08 4.21 0.94
CA LEU A 244 -16.52 4.27 0.68
C LEU A 244 -17.35 4.20 1.96
N VAL A 245 -17.10 3.19 2.80
CA VAL A 245 -17.84 3.02 4.06
C VAL A 245 -17.51 4.15 5.04
N SER A 246 -16.24 4.60 5.10
CA SER A 246 -15.87 5.71 5.98
C SER A 246 -16.60 6.99 5.60
N LYS A 247 -16.73 7.30 4.29
CA LYS A 247 -17.40 8.50 3.80
C LYS A 247 -18.84 8.57 4.33
N ILE A 248 -19.63 7.51 4.12
CA ILE A 248 -21.03 7.46 4.55
C ILE A 248 -21.14 7.52 6.08
N VAL A 249 -20.27 6.81 6.81
CA VAL A 249 -20.27 6.86 8.29
C VAL A 249 -19.92 8.25 8.84
N ILE A 250 -19.01 8.98 8.18
CA ILE A 250 -18.61 10.34 8.57
C ILE A 250 -19.73 11.34 8.28
N GLU A 251 -20.39 11.21 7.13
CA GLU A 251 -21.48 12.11 6.71
C GLU A 251 -22.77 11.87 7.51
N ASN A 252 -23.01 10.63 7.93
CA ASN A 252 -24.24 10.22 8.61
C ASN A 252 -23.95 9.59 10.00
N PRO A 253 -23.29 10.31 10.92
CA PRO A 253 -22.77 9.73 12.16
C PRO A 253 -23.84 9.21 13.11
N ASN A 254 -25.08 9.68 13.00
CA ASN A 254 -26.20 9.28 13.86
C ASN A 254 -27.06 8.17 13.26
N ASN A 255 -26.87 7.81 11.99
CA ASN A 255 -27.73 6.87 11.30
C ASN A 255 -27.48 5.43 11.77
N SER A 256 -28.51 4.60 11.64
CA SER A 256 -28.44 3.18 11.99
C SER A 256 -27.48 2.43 11.05
N LEU A 257 -26.99 1.25 11.46
CA LEU A 257 -26.13 0.43 10.60
C LEU A 257 -26.80 0.09 9.26
N ILE A 258 -28.10 -0.20 9.27
CA ILE A 258 -28.87 -0.52 8.07
C ILE A 258 -28.94 0.70 7.16
N SER A 259 -29.28 1.86 7.71
CA SER A 259 -29.32 3.14 6.98
C SER A 259 -27.98 3.45 6.31
N ILE A 260 -26.86 3.28 7.02
CA ILE A 260 -25.51 3.46 6.45
C ILE A 260 -25.25 2.55 5.23
N ILE A 261 -25.71 1.29 5.27
CA ILE A 261 -25.52 0.37 4.15
C ILE A 261 -26.40 0.76 2.97
N MET A 262 -27.66 1.15 3.22
CA MET A 262 -28.58 1.59 2.18
C MET A 262 -28.11 2.88 1.51
N GLU A 263 -27.73 3.88 2.30
CA GLU A 263 -27.16 5.15 1.82
C GLU A 263 -25.88 4.93 1.01
N LEU A 264 -25.06 3.93 1.38
CA LEU A 264 -23.88 3.57 0.60
C LEU A 264 -24.26 3.06 -0.80
N PHE A 265 -25.25 2.18 -0.90
CA PHE A 265 -25.71 1.65 -2.19
C PHE A 265 -26.33 2.74 -3.05
N GLU A 266 -27.22 3.55 -2.46
CA GLU A 266 -27.83 4.71 -3.12
C GLU A 266 -26.76 5.70 -3.62
N TYR A 267 -25.83 6.10 -2.76
CA TYR A 267 -24.70 6.97 -3.10
C TYR A 267 -23.90 6.45 -4.31
N LEU A 268 -23.61 5.15 -4.34
CA LEU A 268 -22.81 4.55 -5.42
C LEU A 268 -23.56 4.44 -6.75
N VAL A 269 -24.87 4.22 -6.71
CA VAL A 269 -25.73 4.20 -7.91
C VAL A 269 -25.82 5.61 -8.50
N GLU A 270 -26.14 6.61 -7.68
CA GLU A 270 -26.25 8.01 -8.12
C GLU A 270 -24.90 8.54 -8.64
N TRP A 271 -23.82 8.23 -7.93
CA TRP A 271 -22.47 8.66 -8.29
C TRP A 271 -22.07 8.16 -9.69
N PHE A 272 -22.52 6.96 -10.11
CA PHE A 272 -22.18 6.39 -11.41
C PHE A 272 -22.70 7.25 -12.57
N ASP A 273 -23.89 7.83 -12.39
CA ASP A 273 -24.63 8.58 -13.40
C ASP A 273 -24.23 10.07 -13.46
N LEU A 274 -23.29 10.52 -12.63
CA LEU A 274 -22.72 11.87 -12.70
C LEU A 274 -22.11 12.16 -14.09
N LYS A 275 -22.20 13.41 -14.54
CA LYS A 275 -21.71 13.81 -15.87
C LYS A 275 -20.26 14.28 -15.88
N SER A 276 -19.79 14.90 -14.80
CA SER A 276 -18.43 15.45 -14.70
C SER A 276 -17.45 14.42 -14.11
N ASP A 277 -16.24 14.33 -14.69
CA ASP A 277 -15.18 13.46 -14.19
C ASP A 277 -14.56 13.97 -12.87
N GLU A 278 -14.60 15.28 -12.61
CA GLU A 278 -14.11 15.86 -11.36
C GLU A 278 -15.07 15.62 -10.19
N GLU A 279 -16.39 15.70 -10.45
CA GLU A 279 -17.44 15.39 -9.46
C GLU A 279 -17.43 13.90 -9.05
N LYS A 280 -16.81 13.07 -9.89
CA LYS A 280 -16.64 11.65 -9.63
C LYS A 280 -15.52 11.36 -8.63
N ILE A 281 -14.69 12.29 -8.20
CA ILE A 281 -13.62 11.96 -7.24
C ILE A 281 -14.21 11.63 -5.86
N ILE A 282 -14.10 10.37 -5.44
CA ILE A 282 -14.59 9.91 -4.13
C ILE A 282 -13.47 10.02 -3.10
N MET A 283 -13.70 10.82 -2.07
CA MET A 283 -12.78 11.06 -0.97
C MET A 283 -13.52 11.35 0.34
N VAL A 284 -12.87 11.05 1.46
CA VAL A 284 -13.40 11.31 2.82
C VAL A 284 -13.07 12.72 3.32
N GLU A 285 -11.99 13.31 2.82
CA GLU A 285 -11.58 14.68 3.17
C GLU A 285 -10.62 15.22 2.10
N ASN A 286 -10.54 16.55 1.99
CA ASN A 286 -9.50 17.21 1.21
C ASN A 286 -8.12 17.07 1.87
N PRO A 287 -7.05 16.84 1.09
CA PRO A 287 -5.69 16.86 1.61
C PRO A 287 -5.40 18.17 2.34
N LYS A 288 -4.70 18.06 3.48
CA LYS A 288 -4.26 19.19 4.30
C LYS A 288 -2.75 19.12 4.46
N ASP A 289 -2.17 20.28 4.78
CA ASP A 289 -0.74 20.48 5.01
C ASP A 289 0.14 20.15 3.80
N TYR A 290 1.36 20.68 3.77
CA TYR A 290 2.37 20.39 2.73
C TYR A 290 1.87 20.59 1.28
N GLU A 291 1.08 21.65 1.03
CA GLU A 291 0.41 21.89 -0.25
C GLU A 291 1.36 21.85 -1.46
N ASN A 292 2.56 22.46 -1.32
CA ASN A 292 3.58 22.47 -2.37
C ASN A 292 4.09 21.06 -2.70
N SER A 293 4.36 20.25 -1.68
CA SER A 293 4.83 18.87 -1.86
C SER A 293 3.72 18.00 -2.45
N ARG A 294 2.50 18.14 -1.92
CA ARG A 294 1.31 17.42 -2.40
C ARG A 294 1.01 17.69 -3.87
N LYS A 295 1.12 18.93 -4.36
CA LYS A 295 0.96 19.24 -5.80
C LYS A 295 1.84 18.36 -6.71
N VAL A 296 2.99 17.93 -6.22
CA VAL A 296 3.92 17.07 -6.94
C VAL A 296 3.57 15.59 -6.76
N VAL A 297 3.35 15.15 -5.51
CA VAL A 297 3.33 13.72 -5.16
C VAL A 297 1.94 13.10 -5.09
N ASP A 298 0.91 13.89 -4.82
CA ASP A 298 -0.46 13.40 -4.70
C ASP A 298 -0.97 12.87 -6.04
N TRP A 299 -1.95 11.98 -5.93
CA TRP A 299 -2.68 11.52 -7.08
C TRP A 299 -3.35 12.70 -7.80
N ASN A 300 -3.33 12.67 -9.13
CA ASN A 300 -3.88 13.72 -9.97
C ASN A 300 -4.59 13.09 -11.18
N LEU A 301 -5.83 13.49 -11.42
CA LEU A 301 -6.68 12.94 -12.48
C LEU A 301 -6.04 13.10 -13.87
N ASN A 302 -5.57 14.30 -14.22
CA ASN A 302 -4.96 14.56 -15.53
C ASN A 302 -3.70 13.73 -15.75
N ARG A 303 -2.90 13.52 -14.69
CA ARG A 303 -1.71 12.67 -14.76
C ARG A 303 -2.08 11.20 -14.98
N GLU A 304 -3.10 10.69 -14.29
CA GLU A 304 -3.57 9.31 -14.52
C GLU A 304 -4.15 9.15 -15.92
N LEU A 305 -5.00 10.08 -16.39
CA LEU A 305 -5.57 10.04 -17.74
C LEU A 305 -4.48 9.98 -18.81
N LYS A 306 -3.45 10.83 -18.71
CA LYS A 306 -2.32 10.81 -19.64
C LYS A 306 -1.57 9.47 -19.63
N GLN A 307 -1.26 8.94 -18.44
CA GLN A 307 -0.57 7.65 -18.30
C GLN A 307 -1.39 6.49 -18.89
N ARG A 308 -2.70 6.49 -18.67
CA ARG A 308 -3.61 5.47 -19.20
C ARG A 308 -3.75 5.59 -20.71
N GLU A 309 -3.90 6.80 -21.25
CA GLU A 309 -3.93 7.03 -22.69
C GLU A 309 -2.68 6.48 -23.37
N GLU A 310 -1.49 6.84 -22.90
CA GLU A 310 -0.23 6.32 -23.44
C GLU A 310 -0.17 4.79 -23.36
N HIS A 311 -0.54 4.22 -22.21
CA HIS A 311 -0.52 2.77 -22.01
C HIS A 311 -1.46 2.02 -22.97
N PHE A 312 -2.73 2.41 -23.03
CA PHE A 312 -3.72 1.70 -23.84
C PHE A 312 -3.56 1.98 -25.33
N LYS A 313 -3.11 3.18 -25.72
CA LYS A 313 -2.77 3.49 -27.11
C LYS A 313 -1.65 2.58 -27.61
N ASN A 314 -0.62 2.36 -26.79
CA ASN A 314 0.48 1.45 -27.14
C ASN A 314 0.05 -0.02 -27.20
N LEU A 315 -0.93 -0.44 -26.39
CA LEU A 315 -1.41 -1.82 -26.35
C LEU A 315 -2.43 -2.15 -27.43
N LEU A 316 -3.34 -1.24 -27.75
CA LEU A 316 -4.54 -1.50 -28.55
C LEU A 316 -4.54 -0.79 -29.91
N GLY A 317 -3.75 0.28 -30.07
CA GLY A 317 -3.78 1.10 -31.28
C GLY A 317 -5.08 1.91 -31.38
N GLU A 318 -6.08 1.41 -32.11
CA GLU A 318 -7.40 2.04 -32.27
C GLU A 318 -8.41 1.55 -31.21
N GLY A 319 -9.36 2.40 -30.81
CA GLY A 319 -10.39 2.05 -29.83
C GLY A 319 -9.91 2.01 -28.38
N TYR A 320 -8.73 2.58 -28.11
CA TYR A 320 -8.13 2.68 -26.77
C TYR A 320 -8.90 3.62 -25.83
N GLU A 321 -9.64 4.58 -26.39
CA GLU A 321 -10.24 5.72 -25.69
C GLU A 321 -11.24 5.27 -24.63
N LYS A 322 -11.95 4.16 -24.86
CA LYS A 322 -12.87 3.60 -23.85
C LYS A 322 -12.14 2.97 -22.66
N HIS A 323 -10.92 2.46 -22.87
CA HIS A 323 -10.11 1.79 -21.86
C HIS A 323 -9.24 2.76 -21.07
N SER A 324 -8.86 3.90 -21.67
CA SER A 324 -8.06 4.93 -21.00
C SER A 324 -8.83 5.74 -19.95
N LYS A 325 -10.16 5.70 -19.95
CA LYS A 325 -11.00 6.38 -18.95
C LYS A 325 -10.67 5.93 -17.52
N VAL A 326 -10.71 6.88 -16.60
CA VAL A 326 -10.68 6.61 -15.16
C VAL A 326 -12.12 6.36 -14.71
N VAL A 327 -12.36 5.20 -14.11
CA VAL A 327 -13.68 4.80 -13.62
C VAL A 327 -13.56 4.60 -12.11
N TRP A 328 -14.42 5.26 -11.33
CA TRP A 328 -14.43 5.20 -9.86
C TRP A 328 -13.09 5.59 -9.22
N PRO A 329 -12.61 6.84 -9.40
CA PRO A 329 -11.46 7.34 -8.65
C PRO A 329 -11.77 7.42 -7.15
N ILE A 330 -11.31 6.41 -6.39
CA ILE A 330 -11.53 6.29 -4.94
C ILE A 330 -10.22 6.61 -4.24
N ILE A 331 -10.12 7.82 -3.67
CA ILE A 331 -8.87 8.40 -3.21
C ILE A 331 -8.69 8.19 -1.71
N LEU A 332 -7.59 7.54 -1.35
CA LEU A 332 -7.19 7.34 0.04
C LEU A 332 -6.70 8.66 0.66
N PRO A 333 -7.03 8.95 1.93
CA PRO A 333 -6.51 10.09 2.67
C PRO A 333 -5.06 9.80 3.10
N GLY A 334 -4.17 9.65 2.11
CA GLY A 334 -2.75 9.40 2.30
C GLY A 334 -1.92 10.68 2.17
N PHE A 335 -0.62 10.54 2.47
CA PHE A 335 0.37 11.49 2.00
C PHE A 335 1.52 10.68 1.39
N PRO A 336 1.62 10.61 0.04
CA PRO A 336 0.71 11.16 -0.95
C PRO A 336 -0.64 10.43 -1.00
N THR A 337 -1.68 11.11 -1.49
CA THR A 337 -2.96 10.46 -1.84
C THR A 337 -2.79 9.46 -2.97
N GLN A 338 -3.63 8.42 -2.99
CA GLN A 338 -3.56 7.33 -3.96
C GLN A 338 -4.97 6.90 -4.40
N ASN A 339 -5.14 6.64 -5.70
CA ASN A 339 -6.36 6.03 -6.23
C ASN A 339 -6.35 4.51 -5.96
N SER A 340 -7.26 4.05 -5.12
CA SER A 340 -7.46 2.63 -4.81
C SER A 340 -8.29 1.88 -5.87
N GLY A 341 -9.05 2.61 -6.68
CA GLY A 341 -9.91 2.10 -7.75
C GLY A 341 -9.25 2.07 -9.13
N PHE A 342 -7.93 2.24 -9.23
CA PHE A 342 -7.20 2.42 -10.49
C PHE A 342 -7.38 1.30 -11.54
N ASN A 343 -7.72 0.07 -11.12
CA ASN A 343 -7.99 -1.06 -12.02
C ASN A 343 -9.45 -1.14 -12.50
N ILE A 344 -10.35 -0.37 -11.91
CA ILE A 344 -11.77 -0.37 -12.30
C ILE A 344 -11.87 0.17 -13.73
N ASN A 345 -12.66 -0.52 -14.54
CA ASN A 345 -12.90 -0.19 -15.95
C ASN A 345 -14.41 -0.12 -16.21
N SER A 346 -14.81 0.27 -17.43
CA SER A 346 -16.23 0.46 -17.75
C SER A 346 -17.08 -0.80 -17.53
N SER A 347 -16.57 -1.98 -17.83
CA SER A 347 -17.32 -3.24 -17.68
C SER A 347 -17.51 -3.60 -16.20
N THR A 348 -16.43 -3.56 -15.43
CA THR A 348 -16.47 -3.87 -13.98
C THR A 348 -17.25 -2.81 -13.22
N GLY A 349 -17.13 -1.53 -13.60
CA GLY A 349 -17.94 -0.44 -13.08
C GLY A 349 -19.44 -0.66 -13.30
N LEU A 350 -19.85 -1.10 -14.50
CA LEU A 350 -21.24 -1.39 -14.80
C LEU A 350 -21.76 -2.60 -14.01
N ILE A 351 -20.97 -3.67 -13.88
CA ILE A 351 -21.33 -4.83 -13.05
C ILE A 351 -21.55 -4.37 -11.60
N MET A 352 -20.63 -3.57 -11.06
CA MET A 352 -20.77 -3.04 -9.70
C MET A 352 -22.03 -2.17 -9.56
N LYS A 353 -22.34 -1.30 -10.55
CA LYS A 353 -23.57 -0.50 -10.53
C LYS A 353 -24.80 -1.40 -10.40
N ASN A 354 -24.93 -2.41 -11.27
CA ASN A 354 -26.08 -3.31 -11.27
C ASN A 354 -26.21 -4.07 -9.93
N GLU A 355 -25.10 -4.49 -9.33
CA GLU A 355 -25.13 -5.14 -8.01
C GLU A 355 -25.58 -4.18 -6.91
N MET A 356 -25.18 -2.90 -6.94
CA MET A 356 -25.63 -1.89 -5.97
C MET A 356 -27.13 -1.58 -6.15
N GLU A 357 -27.62 -1.52 -7.40
CA GLU A 357 -29.06 -1.37 -7.71
C GLU A 357 -29.87 -2.54 -7.14
N ASN A 358 -29.40 -3.78 -7.34
CA ASN A 358 -30.01 -4.98 -6.77
C ASN A 358 -29.97 -4.96 -5.23
N GLY A 359 -28.88 -4.48 -4.64
CA GLY A 359 -28.74 -4.29 -3.20
C GLY A 359 -29.75 -3.29 -2.64
N ASN A 360 -30.07 -2.23 -3.39
CA ASN A 360 -31.04 -1.22 -3.01
C ASN A 360 -32.50 -1.72 -3.14
N ALA A 361 -32.76 -2.66 -4.05
CA ALA A 361 -34.10 -3.19 -4.34
C ALA A 361 -34.71 -4.08 -3.24
N PHE A 362 -34.00 -4.34 -2.14
CA PHE A 362 -34.52 -5.08 -0.98
C PHE A 362 -35.36 -4.22 0.00
N HIS A 363 -35.80 -3.02 -0.44
CA HIS A 363 -36.69 -2.15 0.32
C HIS A 363 -38.17 -2.28 -0.06
#